data_AF-A0A0G0LW36-F1
#
_entry.id   AF-A0A0G0LW36-F1
#
_cell.length_a   1.000
_cell.length_b   1.000
_cell.length_c   1.000
_cell.angle_alpha   90.00
_cell.angle_beta   90.00
_cell.angle_gamma   90.00
#
_symmetry.space_group_name_H-M   'P 1'
#
loop_
_entity.id
_entity.type
_entity.pdbx_description
1 polymer ?
#
loop_
_entity_poly.entity_id
_entity_poly.type
_entity_poly.pdbx_seq_one_letter_code
_entity_poly.pdbx_strand_id
1 'polypeptide(L)'
;MQNTPSENNKNAIFFGLFDKDYNNFNPKLNKYINPDISVEELGLPERVKNALLRRYIETIGDLIALSGKRLYKIRNLGPKSIKLIDENLNNYAEARVQFGEVPIVKPQEESKFARIPEIDINQYEDILLAMLDRLHDERLKKILIMRFGLSNGEKHTLEEIGSKEGLTRERIRQLVEKGLKRLAPSATGFRIAIRRAIVDWFVSREGVVDEDEADGNFPKSGGLNKYDGSSVLDIFTDMSIISKAKRKGIVIYSPVFVGLKLDKILSKVEAYLSDSETALAIKEIKRKLNLENNLGITYEDTLTIQVETFLSKLFSLMPTIGEVKVDNQVLYTLNSNRKYFPQYWSDAIYKVIKDADEPLHFTEVNERVNDLNLFKNKLDVRRALSVLIDDERFAHTGVRGTYGLTEWGIRKEMLPDLIEECMKKAGFPLHLDQIFYYVSKYKYTKKGNVYACLNSNKHFSKLNNGLYWLRSGK
;
A
#
# COMPACT_ATOMS: atom_id res chain seq x y z
N MET A 1 -50.17 -30.00 56.56
CA MET A 1 -50.22 -30.54 55.19
C MET A 1 -49.06 -29.90 54.43
N GLN A 2 -47.88 -30.53 54.50
CA GLN A 2 -47.36 -31.43 53.46
C GLN A 2 -47.25 -30.75 52.09
N ASN A 3 -46.02 -30.41 51.71
CA ASN A 3 -45.46 -30.87 50.45
C ASN A 3 -43.95 -31.04 50.64
N THR A 4 -43.56 -32.29 50.86
CA THR A 4 -42.18 -32.77 50.73
C THR A 4 -41.70 -32.56 49.29
N PRO A 5 -40.43 -32.19 49.06
CA PRO A 5 -39.88 -32.13 47.71
C PRO A 5 -39.84 -33.55 47.14
N SER A 6 -40.38 -33.74 45.94
CA SER A 6 -40.34 -35.01 45.23
C SER A 6 -38.90 -35.36 44.83
N GLU A 7 -38.52 -36.61 45.12
CA GLU A 7 -37.19 -37.21 44.96
C GLU A 7 -36.73 -37.48 43.51
N ASN A 8 -37.36 -36.90 42.49
CA ASN A 8 -37.08 -37.26 41.08
C ASN A 8 -36.55 -36.08 40.24
N ASN A 9 -35.26 -35.76 40.40
CA ASN A 9 -34.41 -35.27 39.30
C ASN A 9 -32.90 -35.29 39.64
N LYS A 10 -32.42 -36.38 40.28
CA LYS A 10 -30.98 -36.66 40.39
C LYS A 10 -30.45 -37.28 39.10
N ASN A 11 -30.36 -36.51 38.03
CA ASN A 11 -29.37 -36.75 36.99
C ASN A 11 -28.31 -35.65 37.12
N ALA A 12 -27.39 -35.81 38.07
CA ALA A 12 -26.21 -34.96 38.17
C ALA A 12 -25.44 -35.09 36.85
N ILE A 13 -25.35 -33.99 36.10
CA ILE A 13 -24.69 -34.01 34.81
C ILE A 13 -23.19 -33.81 35.04
N PHE A 14 -22.52 -34.86 35.49
CA PHE A 14 -21.06 -34.86 35.60
C PHE A 14 -20.46 -34.83 34.20
N PHE A 15 -19.95 -33.67 33.80
CA PHE A 15 -19.06 -33.54 32.67
C PHE A 15 -17.62 -33.51 33.21
N GLY A 16 -16.63 -33.96 32.43
CA GLY A 16 -15.24 -33.58 32.69
C GLY A 16 -14.91 -32.36 31.84
N LEU A 17 -14.03 -31.48 32.30
CA LEU A 17 -13.52 -30.30 31.59
C LEU A 17 -12.93 -30.67 30.23
N PHE A 18 -12.33 -31.85 30.18
CA PHE A 18 -11.78 -32.45 28.98
C PHE A 18 -12.41 -33.80 28.68
N ASP A 19 -12.22 -34.27 27.45
CA ASP A 19 -12.39 -35.69 27.13
C ASP A 19 -11.53 -36.59 28.04
N LYS A 20 -11.80 -37.90 28.05
CA LYS A 20 -11.12 -38.87 28.92
C LYS A 20 -9.59 -38.85 28.78
N ASP A 21 -9.07 -38.32 27.68
CA ASP A 21 -7.65 -38.25 27.32
C ASP A 21 -7.03 -36.86 27.56
N TYR A 22 -7.78 -35.91 28.13
CA TYR A 22 -7.34 -34.53 28.42
C TYR A 22 -6.81 -33.75 27.20
N ASN A 23 -7.18 -34.16 25.99
CA ASN A 23 -6.67 -33.58 24.75
C ASN A 23 -7.56 -32.46 24.25
N ASN A 24 -8.89 -32.63 24.35
CA ASN A 24 -9.87 -31.66 23.90
C ASN A 24 -10.84 -31.28 25.01
N PHE A 25 -11.29 -30.02 24.99
CA PHE A 25 -12.37 -29.57 25.86
C PHE A 25 -13.63 -30.39 25.58
N ASN A 26 -14.37 -30.78 26.62
CA ASN A 26 -15.56 -31.61 26.47
C ASN A 26 -16.69 -30.82 25.80
N PRO A 27 -17.05 -31.12 24.54
CA PRO A 27 -18.01 -30.29 23.79
C PRO A 27 -19.42 -30.33 24.36
N LYS A 28 -19.72 -31.31 25.24
CA LYS A 28 -21.01 -31.38 25.94
C LYS A 28 -21.20 -30.24 26.94
N LEU A 29 -20.12 -29.62 27.42
CA LEU A 29 -20.17 -28.46 28.32
C LEU A 29 -20.58 -27.16 27.63
N ASN A 30 -20.39 -27.02 26.31
CA ASN A 30 -20.66 -25.78 25.57
C ASN A 30 -22.13 -25.30 25.69
N LYS A 31 -23.07 -26.21 25.90
CA LYS A 31 -24.49 -25.87 26.07
C LYS A 31 -24.82 -25.33 27.47
N TYR A 32 -23.97 -25.61 28.46
CA TYR A 32 -24.24 -25.37 29.87
C TYR A 32 -23.31 -24.33 30.50
N ILE A 33 -22.29 -23.89 29.77
CA ILE A 33 -21.32 -22.89 30.21
C ILE A 33 -21.52 -21.59 29.44
N ASN A 34 -21.39 -20.45 30.13
CA ASN A 34 -21.35 -19.15 29.48
C ASN A 34 -19.89 -18.78 29.28
N PRO A 35 -19.39 -18.70 28.03
CA PRO A 35 -17.98 -18.41 27.78
C PRO A 35 -17.56 -17.02 28.24
N ASP A 36 -18.50 -16.08 28.40
CA ASP A 36 -18.18 -14.68 28.75
C ASP A 36 -17.96 -14.46 30.25
N ILE A 37 -18.20 -15.47 31.07
CA ILE A 37 -18.04 -15.37 32.53
C ILE A 37 -16.58 -15.35 32.92
N SER A 38 -16.24 -14.50 33.88
CA SER A 38 -14.88 -14.40 34.40
C SER A 38 -14.47 -15.68 35.14
N VAL A 39 -13.21 -16.11 34.96
CA VAL A 39 -12.64 -17.20 35.77
C VAL A 39 -12.57 -16.85 37.27
N GLU A 40 -12.71 -15.57 37.61
CA GLU A 40 -12.81 -15.11 39.00
C GLU A 40 -14.12 -15.53 39.67
N GLU A 41 -15.18 -15.77 38.88
CA GLU A 41 -16.49 -16.20 39.36
C GLU A 41 -16.58 -17.71 39.62
N LEU A 42 -15.56 -18.47 39.20
CA LEU A 42 -15.48 -19.93 39.37
C LEU A 42 -15.08 -20.36 40.80
N GLY A 43 -15.00 -19.45 41.78
CA GLY A 43 -14.63 -19.80 43.15
C GLY A 43 -13.22 -20.41 43.29
N LEU A 44 -12.32 -20.13 42.34
CA LEU A 44 -10.97 -20.70 42.32
C LEU A 44 -10.08 -20.08 43.41
N PRO A 45 -9.17 -20.86 44.04
CA PRO A 45 -8.18 -20.30 44.95
C PRO A 45 -7.33 -19.22 44.26
N GLU A 46 -6.98 -18.14 44.98
CA GLU A 46 -6.25 -16.99 44.42
C GLU A 46 -4.99 -17.38 43.63
N ARG A 47 -4.25 -18.40 44.08
CA ARG A 47 -3.05 -18.89 43.39
C ARG A 47 -3.34 -19.43 41.99
N VAL A 48 -4.50 -20.06 41.79
CA VAL A 48 -4.95 -20.67 40.54
C VAL A 48 -5.48 -19.56 39.63
N LYS A 49 -6.34 -18.70 40.19
CA LYS A 49 -6.86 -17.49 39.55
C LYS A 49 -5.73 -16.61 39.00
N ASN A 50 -4.78 -16.24 39.84
CA ASN A 50 -3.64 -15.40 39.45
C ASN A 50 -2.71 -16.09 38.42
N ALA A 51 -2.64 -17.42 38.41
CA ALA A 51 -1.86 -18.14 37.40
C ALA A 51 -2.54 -18.10 36.01
N LEU A 52 -3.87 -18.16 35.97
CA LEU A 52 -4.68 -17.98 34.76
C LEU A 52 -4.61 -16.54 34.24
N LEU A 53 -4.85 -15.56 35.11
CA LEU A 53 -4.81 -14.13 34.75
C LEU A 53 -3.43 -13.68 34.25
N ARG A 54 -2.33 -14.18 34.84
CA ARG A 54 -0.96 -13.90 34.33
C ARG A 54 -0.69 -14.43 32.93
N ARG A 55 -1.51 -15.37 32.46
CA ARG A 55 -1.49 -15.90 31.10
C ARG A 55 -2.64 -15.38 30.25
N TYR A 56 -3.35 -14.36 30.73
CA TYR A 56 -4.46 -13.70 30.06
C TYR A 56 -5.62 -14.67 29.76
N ILE A 57 -5.87 -15.59 30.69
CA ILE A 57 -7.03 -16.47 30.70
C ILE A 57 -7.99 -15.86 31.72
N GLU A 58 -8.90 -15.02 31.23
CA GLU A 58 -9.74 -14.15 32.07
C GLU A 58 -11.18 -14.66 32.09
N THR A 59 -11.61 -15.38 31.07
CA THR A 59 -12.97 -15.93 30.96
C THR A 59 -13.00 -17.45 30.91
N ILE A 60 -14.18 -18.03 31.16
CA ILE A 60 -14.40 -19.45 30.90
C ILE A 60 -14.13 -19.73 29.42
N GLY A 61 -14.51 -18.86 28.49
CA GLY A 61 -14.22 -18.94 27.07
C GLY A 61 -12.72 -19.11 26.75
N ASP A 62 -11.87 -18.29 27.36
CA ASP A 62 -10.41 -18.39 27.20
C ASP A 62 -9.87 -19.72 27.74
N LEU A 63 -10.45 -20.17 28.86
CA LEU A 63 -10.05 -21.39 29.53
C LEU A 63 -10.43 -22.64 28.74
N ILE A 64 -11.62 -22.66 28.13
CA ILE A 64 -12.11 -23.77 27.30
C ILE A 64 -11.48 -23.80 25.90
N ALA A 65 -11.00 -22.64 25.40
CA ALA A 65 -10.25 -22.55 24.14
C ALA A 65 -8.85 -23.16 24.24
N LEU A 66 -8.38 -23.53 25.44
CA LEU A 66 -7.09 -24.19 25.67
C LEU A 66 -7.22 -25.71 25.71
N SER A 67 -6.33 -26.41 25.01
CA SER A 67 -6.14 -27.87 25.22
C SER A 67 -5.62 -28.15 26.64
N GLY A 68 -6.00 -29.28 27.25
CA GLY A 68 -5.51 -29.67 28.58
C GLY A 68 -3.99 -29.68 28.69
N LYS A 69 -3.28 -30.17 27.67
CA LYS A 69 -1.80 -30.14 27.57
C LYS A 69 -1.18 -28.73 27.66
N ARG A 70 -1.90 -27.68 27.25
CA ARG A 70 -1.44 -26.27 27.36
C ARG A 70 -1.65 -25.72 28.77
N LEU A 71 -2.73 -26.10 29.45
CA LEU A 71 -2.99 -25.73 30.84
C LEU A 71 -1.91 -26.28 31.78
N TYR A 72 -1.49 -27.54 31.60
CA TYR A 72 -0.38 -28.13 32.35
C TYR A 72 0.98 -27.42 32.18
N LYS A 73 1.16 -26.63 31.10
CA LYS A 73 2.40 -25.86 30.86
C LYS A 73 2.40 -24.49 31.56
N ILE A 74 1.29 -24.08 32.16
CA ILE A 74 1.22 -22.82 32.89
C ILE A 74 1.92 -22.98 34.24
N ARG A 75 2.95 -22.17 34.46
CA ARG A 75 3.69 -22.12 35.73
C ARG A 75 2.70 -21.90 36.89
N ASN A 76 2.76 -22.79 37.89
CA ASN A 76 1.89 -22.84 39.08
C ASN A 76 0.49 -23.47 38.88
N LEU A 77 0.22 -24.10 37.73
CA LEU A 77 -0.95 -24.96 37.53
C LEU A 77 -0.53 -26.42 37.43
N GLY A 78 -0.55 -27.12 38.57
CA GLY A 78 -0.33 -28.57 38.64
C GLY A 78 -1.62 -29.38 38.52
N PRO A 79 -1.56 -30.73 38.56
CA PRO A 79 -2.72 -31.61 38.43
C PRO A 79 -3.86 -31.28 39.40
N LYS A 80 -3.53 -30.92 40.64
CA LYS A 80 -4.51 -30.48 41.65
C LYS A 80 -5.23 -29.19 41.24
N SER A 81 -4.51 -28.19 40.73
CA SER A 81 -5.10 -26.92 40.29
C SER A 81 -6.06 -27.12 39.11
N ILE A 82 -5.69 -27.99 38.16
CA ILE A 82 -6.52 -28.30 37.00
C ILE A 82 -7.77 -29.07 37.40
N LYS A 83 -7.64 -30.03 38.34
CA LYS A 83 -8.80 -30.71 38.91
C LYS A 83 -9.77 -29.75 39.61
N LEU A 84 -9.25 -28.76 40.35
CA LEU A 84 -10.10 -27.72 40.95
C LEU A 84 -10.81 -26.87 39.89
N ILE A 85 -10.13 -26.54 38.79
CA ILE A 85 -10.75 -25.80 37.68
C ILE A 85 -11.89 -26.61 37.06
N ASP A 86 -11.67 -27.90 36.84
CA ASP A 86 -12.67 -28.84 36.33
C ASP A 86 -13.87 -28.97 37.27
N GLU A 87 -13.64 -29.30 38.55
CA GLU A 87 -14.69 -29.44 39.57
C GLU A 87 -15.55 -28.17 39.68
N ASN A 88 -14.94 -26.98 39.70
CA ASN A 88 -15.69 -25.72 39.80
C ASN A 88 -16.47 -25.37 38.52
N LEU A 89 -15.94 -25.69 37.34
CA LEU A 89 -16.67 -25.50 36.08
C LEU A 89 -17.87 -26.44 35.96
N ASN A 90 -17.75 -27.66 36.46
CA ASN A 90 -18.89 -28.58 36.52
C ASN A 90 -19.92 -28.12 37.53
N ASN A 91 -19.50 -27.70 38.72
CA ASN A 91 -20.42 -27.13 39.70
C ASN A 91 -21.15 -25.90 39.15
N TYR A 92 -20.44 -25.05 38.39
CA TYR A 92 -21.03 -23.92 37.69
C TYR A 92 -22.07 -24.37 36.64
N ALA A 93 -21.73 -25.35 35.80
CA ALA A 93 -22.63 -25.90 34.79
C ALA A 93 -23.86 -26.59 35.41
N GLU A 94 -23.68 -27.36 36.48
CA GLU A 94 -24.75 -28.03 37.23
C GLU A 94 -25.68 -27.02 37.90
N ALA A 95 -25.13 -25.99 38.55
CA ALA A 95 -25.92 -24.92 39.12
C ALA A 95 -26.76 -24.21 38.04
N ARG A 96 -26.21 -24.01 36.84
CA ARG A 96 -26.94 -23.42 35.71
C ARG A 96 -28.06 -24.33 35.20
N VAL A 97 -27.84 -25.63 35.16
CA VAL A 97 -28.88 -26.61 34.78
C VAL A 97 -30.00 -26.64 35.81
N GLN A 98 -29.65 -26.61 37.10
CA GLN A 98 -30.59 -26.77 38.21
C GLN A 98 -31.41 -25.51 38.50
N PHE A 99 -30.82 -24.33 38.35
CA PHE A 99 -31.42 -23.05 38.74
C PHE A 99 -31.69 -22.10 37.56
N GLY A 100 -31.33 -22.48 36.33
CA GLY A 100 -31.41 -21.61 35.16
C GLY A 100 -30.24 -20.61 35.13
N GLU A 101 -30.49 -19.33 35.44
CA GLU A 101 -29.38 -18.40 35.70
C GLU A 101 -28.86 -18.62 37.11
N VAL A 102 -27.55 -18.90 37.25
CA VAL A 102 -26.91 -18.98 38.56
C VAL A 102 -26.94 -17.58 39.19
N PRO A 103 -27.44 -17.40 40.42
CA PRO A 103 -27.44 -16.10 41.07
C PRO A 103 -26.00 -15.61 41.21
N ILE A 104 -25.67 -14.56 40.48
CA ILE A 104 -24.39 -13.86 40.59
C ILE A 104 -24.29 -13.39 42.05
N VAL A 105 -23.31 -13.89 42.80
CA VAL A 105 -22.92 -13.25 44.07
C VAL A 105 -22.34 -11.89 43.66
N LYS A 106 -23.18 -10.87 43.61
CA LYS A 106 -22.79 -9.52 43.23
C LYS A 106 -21.78 -9.00 44.26
N PRO A 107 -20.50 -8.75 43.95
CA PRO A 107 -19.92 -7.51 44.45
C PRO A 107 -20.75 -6.37 43.84
N GLN A 108 -21.05 -5.36 44.63
CA GLN A 108 -21.92 -4.26 44.23
C GLN A 108 -21.50 -3.69 42.86
N GLU A 109 -22.51 -3.43 42.02
CA GLU A 109 -22.48 -2.96 40.62
C GLU A 109 -22.65 -4.05 39.54
N GLU A 110 -23.68 -3.84 38.72
CA GLU A 110 -24.18 -4.72 37.67
C GLU A 110 -23.13 -4.95 36.57
N SER A 111 -22.91 -6.21 36.18
CA SER A 111 -22.03 -6.56 35.06
C SER A 111 -22.61 -6.06 33.74
N LYS A 112 -22.03 -4.98 33.22
CA LYS A 112 -22.32 -4.36 31.92
C LYS A 112 -21.78 -5.16 30.73
N PHE A 113 -22.12 -6.43 30.56
CA PHE A 113 -21.85 -7.11 29.28
C PHE A 113 -23.05 -6.93 28.35
N ALA A 114 -23.07 -5.74 27.74
CA ALA A 114 -23.97 -5.37 26.66
C ALA A 114 -23.75 -6.30 25.44
N ARG A 115 -24.79 -6.41 24.59
CA ARG A 115 -24.67 -6.77 23.16
C ARG A 115 -23.35 -6.21 22.62
N ILE A 116 -22.62 -6.96 21.78
CA ILE A 116 -21.50 -6.40 20.98
C ILE A 116 -22.02 -5.06 20.46
N PRO A 117 -21.49 -3.92 20.91
CA PRO A 117 -22.02 -2.65 20.47
C PRO A 117 -21.88 -2.63 18.95
N GLU A 118 -22.94 -2.26 18.23
CA GLU A 118 -22.73 -1.64 16.93
C GLU A 118 -21.87 -0.41 17.22
N ILE A 119 -20.56 -0.56 17.07
CA ILE A 119 -19.64 0.55 17.19
C ILE A 119 -19.92 1.40 15.95
N ASP A 120 -20.64 2.50 16.15
CA ASP A 120 -20.82 3.49 15.10
C ASP A 120 -19.44 4.02 14.70
N ILE A 121 -19.13 3.89 13.42
CA ILE A 121 -17.95 4.41 12.73
C ILE A 121 -17.88 5.95 12.89
N ASN A 122 -18.88 6.64 13.41
CA ASN A 122 -18.77 8.07 13.75
C ASN A 122 -18.29 8.33 15.20
N GLN A 123 -17.99 7.28 16.00
CA GLN A 123 -17.58 7.36 17.40
C GLN A 123 -16.13 6.89 17.65
N TYR A 124 -15.21 7.00 16.69
CA TYR A 124 -13.84 6.47 16.87
C TYR A 124 -13.02 7.14 17.99
N GLU A 125 -13.32 8.35 18.48
CA GLU A 125 -12.67 8.77 19.75
C GLU A 125 -13.10 7.90 20.89
N ASP A 126 -14.37 7.50 20.97
CA ASP A 126 -14.83 6.67 22.06
C ASP A 126 -14.04 5.36 22.04
N ILE A 127 -13.63 4.89 20.85
CA ILE A 127 -12.73 3.74 20.71
C ILE A 127 -11.32 4.07 21.22
N LEU A 128 -10.68 5.13 20.73
CA LEU A 128 -9.29 5.44 21.10
C LEU A 128 -9.18 5.83 22.58
N LEU A 129 -10.08 6.67 23.08
CA LEU A 129 -10.19 7.03 24.50
C LEU A 129 -10.53 5.80 25.34
N ALA A 130 -11.49 4.95 24.95
CA ALA A 130 -11.75 3.71 25.68
C ALA A 130 -10.56 2.75 25.66
N MET A 131 -9.79 2.69 24.57
CA MET A 131 -8.56 1.90 24.51
C MET A 131 -7.50 2.49 25.46
N LEU A 132 -7.28 3.81 25.42
CA LEU A 132 -6.31 4.48 26.27
C LEU A 132 -6.68 4.40 27.76
N ASP A 133 -7.96 4.49 28.11
CA ASP A 133 -8.45 4.41 29.49
C ASP A 133 -8.25 3.01 30.10
N ARG A 134 -8.21 1.96 29.26
CA ARG A 134 -7.88 0.59 29.69
C ARG A 134 -6.44 0.37 30.10
N LEU A 135 -5.53 1.30 29.80
CA LEU A 135 -4.13 1.16 30.22
C LEU A 135 -3.97 1.17 31.74
N HIS A 136 -4.89 1.84 32.44
CA HIS A 136 -4.88 2.09 33.89
C HIS A 136 -3.48 2.50 34.41
N ASP A 137 -2.74 3.25 33.59
CA ASP A 137 -1.37 3.69 33.84
C ASP A 137 -1.16 5.03 33.12
N GLU A 138 -1.33 6.13 33.86
CA GLU A 138 -1.26 7.50 33.34
C GLU A 138 0.09 7.82 32.68
N ARG A 139 1.18 7.21 33.17
CA ARG A 139 2.50 7.40 32.59
C ARG A 139 2.60 6.73 31.22
N LEU A 140 2.09 5.50 31.09
CA LEU A 140 2.00 4.84 29.79
C LEU A 140 1.09 5.59 28.82
N LYS A 141 -0.07 6.06 29.29
CA LYS A 141 -1.01 6.87 28.51
C LYS A 141 -0.32 8.12 27.97
N LYS A 142 0.38 8.87 28.83
CA LYS A 142 1.17 10.05 28.44
C LYS A 142 2.26 9.73 27.41
N ILE A 143 3.04 8.66 27.63
CA ILE A 143 4.11 8.24 26.70
C ILE A 143 3.53 7.91 25.32
N LEU A 144 2.39 7.22 25.26
CA LEU A 144 1.73 6.87 24.01
C LEU A 144 1.14 8.11 23.30
N ILE A 145 0.48 9.00 24.06
CA ILE A 145 -0.03 10.27 23.52
C ILE A 145 1.10 11.07 22.85
N MET A 146 2.26 11.20 23.52
CA MET A 146 3.43 11.88 22.95
C MET A 146 4.02 11.13 21.75
N ARG A 147 4.12 9.80 21.83
CA ARG A 147 4.73 8.97 20.78
C ARG A 147 3.98 9.07 19.46
N PHE A 148 2.66 9.09 19.53
CA PHE A 148 1.79 9.08 18.37
C PHE A 148 1.21 10.45 18.05
N GLY A 149 1.54 11.51 18.79
CA GLY A 149 1.03 12.86 18.49
C GLY A 149 -0.46 13.05 18.78
N LEU A 150 -1.04 12.25 19.68
CA LEU A 150 -2.49 12.27 19.96
C LEU A 150 -2.98 13.56 20.64
N SER A 151 -2.08 14.45 21.05
CA SER A 151 -2.40 15.74 21.68
C SER A 151 -2.40 16.93 20.73
N ASN A 152 -1.59 16.88 19.66
CA ASN A 152 -1.19 18.04 18.85
C ASN A 152 -0.64 17.67 17.46
N GLY A 153 -0.76 16.41 17.02
CA GLY A 153 -0.27 15.93 15.73
C GLY A 153 1.25 15.68 15.71
N GLU A 154 1.98 16.31 16.64
CA GLU A 154 3.43 16.18 16.73
C GLU A 154 3.85 14.86 17.39
N LYS A 155 4.34 13.94 16.56
CA LYS A 155 4.89 12.64 16.99
C LYS A 155 6.29 12.83 17.57
N HIS A 156 6.52 12.35 18.79
CA HIS A 156 7.85 12.39 19.42
C HIS A 156 8.68 11.12 19.19
N THR A 157 9.99 11.30 18.99
CA THR A 157 10.93 10.17 18.95
C THR A 157 11.09 9.55 20.34
N LEU A 158 11.48 8.26 20.40
CA LEU A 158 11.75 7.59 21.70
C LEU A 158 12.81 8.32 22.54
N GLU A 159 13.71 9.04 21.87
CA GLU A 159 14.80 9.81 22.49
C GLU A 159 14.31 11.15 23.06
N GLU A 160 13.46 11.86 22.33
CA GLU A 160 12.79 13.08 22.83
C GLU A 160 11.90 12.79 24.03
N ILE A 161 11.11 11.71 23.98
CA ILE A 161 10.28 11.29 25.11
C ILE A 161 11.17 10.91 26.29
N GLY A 162 12.27 10.19 26.04
CA GLY A 162 13.22 9.80 27.08
C GLY A 162 13.80 11.02 27.81
N SER A 163 14.19 12.04 27.06
CA SER A 163 14.70 13.30 27.59
C SER A 163 13.66 14.03 28.45
N LYS A 164 12.40 14.09 27.99
CA LYS A 164 11.28 14.74 28.72
C LYS A 164 10.87 13.97 29.99
N GLU A 165 10.97 12.65 29.98
CA GLU A 165 10.52 11.76 31.07
C GLU A 165 11.65 11.32 32.02
N GLY A 166 12.89 11.77 31.79
CA GLY A 166 14.07 11.36 32.55
C GLY A 166 14.40 9.87 32.40
N LEU A 167 14.18 9.29 31.23
CA LEU A 167 14.35 7.87 30.93
C LEU A 167 15.24 7.64 29.71
N THR A 168 15.87 6.47 29.63
CA THR A 168 16.62 6.08 28.43
C THR A 168 15.69 5.75 27.27
N ARG A 169 16.17 5.92 26.04
CA ARG A 169 15.47 5.52 24.80
C ARG A 169 14.94 4.09 24.87
N GLU A 170 15.75 3.14 25.35
CA GLU A 170 15.36 1.74 25.47
C GLU A 170 14.26 1.54 26.52
N ARG A 171 14.30 2.29 27.63
CA ARG A 171 13.22 2.23 28.62
C ARG A 171 11.91 2.76 28.05
N ILE A 172 11.94 3.84 27.28
CA ILE A 172 10.74 4.33 26.56
C ILE A 172 10.24 3.28 25.57
N ARG A 173 11.12 2.65 24.78
CA ARG A 173 10.74 1.56 23.86
C ARG A 173 9.98 0.45 24.57
N GLN A 174 10.48 -0.01 25.72
CA GLN A 174 9.82 -1.03 26.54
C GLN A 174 8.46 -0.59 27.08
N LEU A 175 8.34 0.68 27.50
CA LEU A 175 7.07 1.25 27.98
C LEU A 175 6.06 1.36 26.84
N VAL A 176 6.46 1.83 25.65
CA VAL A 176 5.60 1.86 24.45
C VAL A 176 5.14 0.44 24.10
N GLU A 177 6.06 -0.53 24.04
CA GLU A 177 5.72 -1.93 23.74
C GLU A 177 4.75 -2.53 24.78
N LYS A 178 4.96 -2.23 26.07
CA LYS A 178 4.06 -2.63 27.16
C LYS A 178 2.69 -1.97 27.00
N GLY A 179 2.65 -0.69 26.65
CA GLY A 179 1.44 0.08 26.42
C GLY A 179 0.63 -0.48 25.24
N LEU A 180 1.27 -0.68 24.08
CA LEU A 180 0.61 -1.26 22.90
C LEU A 180 0.06 -2.67 23.16
N LYS A 181 0.80 -3.51 23.89
CA LYS A 181 0.32 -4.84 24.31
C LYS A 181 -0.92 -4.79 25.20
N ARG A 182 -1.06 -3.73 26.02
CA ARG A 182 -2.24 -3.50 26.87
C ARG A 182 -3.39 -2.85 26.09
N LEU A 183 -3.08 -1.98 25.14
CA LEU A 183 -4.05 -1.37 24.23
C LEU A 183 -4.70 -2.42 23.33
N ALA A 184 -3.96 -3.44 22.91
CA ALA A 184 -4.49 -4.60 22.22
C ALA A 184 -5.58 -5.27 23.10
N PRO A 185 -6.88 -5.16 22.78
CA PRO A 185 -7.95 -5.33 23.78
C PRO A 185 -8.02 -6.74 24.42
N SER A 186 -7.96 -6.98 25.73
CA SER A 186 -7.93 -8.37 26.27
C SER A 186 -9.13 -9.24 25.85
N ALA A 187 -10.33 -8.67 25.76
CA ALA A 187 -11.56 -9.35 25.37
C ALA A 187 -11.72 -9.54 23.85
N THR A 188 -11.92 -10.80 23.42
CA THR A 188 -12.07 -11.23 22.02
C THR A 188 -13.15 -10.43 21.27
N GLY A 189 -14.31 -10.17 21.88
CA GLY A 189 -15.41 -9.44 21.22
C GLY A 189 -15.09 -7.98 20.89
N PHE A 190 -14.44 -7.24 21.80
CA PHE A 190 -14.07 -5.84 21.56
C PHE A 190 -12.89 -5.72 20.57
N ARG A 191 -11.95 -6.68 20.58
CA ARG A 191 -10.91 -6.78 19.53
C ARG A 191 -11.52 -6.92 18.15
N ILE A 192 -12.48 -7.84 18.03
CA ILE A 192 -13.16 -8.12 16.77
C ILE A 192 -13.93 -6.88 16.31
N ALA A 193 -14.69 -6.24 17.19
CA ALA A 193 -15.47 -5.05 16.85
C ALA A 193 -14.59 -3.89 16.33
N ILE A 194 -13.46 -3.61 16.99
CA ILE A 194 -12.51 -2.58 16.52
C ILE A 194 -11.88 -2.97 15.19
N ARG A 195 -11.40 -4.21 15.07
CA ARG A 195 -10.80 -4.71 13.83
C ARG A 195 -11.77 -4.58 12.67
N ARG A 196 -13.00 -5.05 12.87
CA ARG A 196 -14.08 -4.96 11.88
C ARG A 196 -14.38 -3.52 11.50
N ALA A 197 -14.57 -2.62 12.47
CA ALA A 197 -14.84 -1.21 12.19
C ALA A 197 -13.70 -0.53 11.39
N ILE A 198 -12.44 -0.84 11.69
CA ILE A 198 -11.29 -0.33 10.93
C ILE A 198 -11.27 -0.94 9.53
N VAL A 199 -11.49 -2.25 9.42
CA VAL A 199 -11.51 -2.96 8.15
C VAL A 199 -12.63 -2.44 7.24
N ASP A 200 -13.85 -2.28 7.75
CA ASP A 200 -14.99 -1.72 7.01
C ASP A 200 -14.70 -0.29 6.53
N TRP A 201 -13.99 0.51 7.35
CA TRP A 201 -13.52 1.84 6.96
C TRP A 201 -12.53 1.80 5.79
N PHE A 202 -11.62 0.83 5.77
CA PHE A 202 -10.73 0.62 4.62
C PHE A 202 -11.47 0.09 3.40
N VAL A 203 -12.38 -0.87 3.55
CA VAL A 203 -13.16 -1.45 2.45
C VAL A 203 -13.98 -0.37 1.74
N SER A 204 -14.59 0.54 2.50
CA SER A 204 -15.31 1.71 1.94
C SER A 204 -14.39 2.74 1.24
N ARG A 205 -13.07 2.59 1.37
CA ARG A 205 -12.02 3.40 0.72
C ARG A 205 -11.12 2.56 -0.17
N GLU A 206 -11.68 1.51 -0.78
CA GLU A 206 -10.99 0.68 -1.76
C GLU A 206 -9.75 -0.07 -1.22
N GLY A 207 -9.61 -0.13 0.11
CA GLY A 207 -8.61 -0.95 0.80
C GLY A 207 -7.26 -0.30 1.05
N VAL A 208 -7.04 0.96 0.65
CA VAL A 208 -5.78 1.67 0.91
C VAL A 208 -5.98 3.18 0.94
N VAL A 209 -5.27 3.85 1.85
CA VAL A 209 -5.27 5.31 2.03
C VAL A 209 -3.85 5.80 2.28
N ASP A 210 -3.57 7.06 2.03
CA ASP A 210 -2.34 7.75 2.45
C ASP A 210 -2.56 8.57 3.73
N GLU A 211 -1.52 9.31 4.17
CA GLU A 211 -1.60 10.19 5.34
C GLU A 211 -2.65 11.29 5.15
N ASP A 212 -2.69 11.95 3.98
CA ASP A 212 -3.62 13.05 3.72
C ASP A 212 -5.08 12.58 3.75
N GLU A 213 -5.37 11.42 3.15
CA GLU A 213 -6.72 10.83 3.18
C GLU A 213 -7.08 10.34 4.58
N ALA A 214 -6.13 9.77 5.33
CA ALA A 214 -6.35 9.43 6.73
C ALA A 214 -6.64 10.70 7.55
N ASP A 215 -5.90 11.78 7.36
CA ASP A 215 -6.04 13.02 8.13
C ASP A 215 -7.30 13.79 7.75
N GLY A 216 -7.78 13.65 6.52
CA GLY A 216 -9.04 14.24 6.06
C GLY A 216 -10.28 13.45 6.45
N ASN A 217 -10.19 12.11 6.51
CA ASN A 217 -11.37 11.24 6.54
C ASN A 217 -11.43 10.27 7.72
N PHE A 218 -10.37 10.18 8.51
CA PHE A 218 -10.44 9.52 9.81
C PHE A 218 -11.13 10.51 10.78
N PRO A 219 -12.23 10.10 11.43
CA PRO A 219 -13.06 11.03 12.19
C PRO A 219 -12.27 11.73 13.30
N LYS A 220 -12.50 13.05 13.36
CA LYS A 220 -12.01 13.98 14.37
C LYS A 220 -13.22 14.48 15.15
N SER A 221 -13.36 14.10 16.39
CA SER A 221 -14.46 14.50 17.27
C SER A 221 -13.88 14.77 18.69
N GLY A 222 -14.74 15.19 19.64
CA GLY A 222 -14.37 15.18 21.06
C GLY A 222 -13.43 16.29 21.54
N GLY A 223 -13.38 17.44 20.85
CA GLY A 223 -12.60 18.61 21.29
C GLY A 223 -11.08 18.47 21.11
N LEU A 224 -10.61 17.33 20.62
CA LEU A 224 -9.24 17.09 20.19
C LEU A 224 -9.10 17.44 18.71
N ASN A 225 -9.28 18.71 18.34
CA ASN A 225 -9.04 19.26 16.99
C ASN A 225 -7.56 19.25 16.56
N LYS A 226 -6.75 18.35 17.12
CA LYS A 226 -5.31 18.52 17.21
C LYS A 226 -4.48 17.34 16.76
N TYR A 227 -5.01 16.13 16.65
CA TYR A 227 -4.26 14.99 16.12
C TYR A 227 -4.74 14.58 14.73
N ASP A 228 -3.81 13.99 13.99
CA ASP A 228 -3.97 13.59 12.60
C ASP A 228 -4.47 12.13 12.50
N GLY A 229 -5.32 11.79 11.54
CA GLY A 229 -5.87 10.44 11.37
C GLY A 229 -4.79 9.37 11.19
N SER A 230 -3.71 9.72 10.49
CA SER A 230 -2.47 8.96 10.36
C SER A 230 -1.85 8.58 11.70
N SER A 231 -2.00 9.40 12.74
CA SER A 231 -1.54 9.12 14.10
C SER A 231 -2.27 7.94 14.72
N VAL A 232 -3.58 7.83 14.48
CA VAL A 232 -4.39 6.71 14.93
C VAL A 232 -4.05 5.44 14.16
N LEU A 233 -3.88 5.55 12.84
CA LEU A 233 -3.47 4.43 11.99
C LEU A 233 -2.06 3.92 12.35
N ASP A 234 -1.14 4.78 12.78
CA ASP A 234 0.18 4.36 13.27
C ASP A 234 0.08 3.49 14.53
N ILE A 235 -0.84 3.79 15.45
CA ILE A 235 -1.09 2.95 16.63
C ILE A 235 -1.63 1.59 16.18
N PHE A 236 -2.61 1.57 15.28
CA PHE A 236 -3.16 0.31 14.76
C PHE A 236 -2.11 -0.52 14.01
N THR A 237 -1.18 0.14 13.33
CA THR A 237 -0.06 -0.54 12.68
C THR A 237 0.88 -1.16 13.71
N ASP A 238 1.27 -0.41 14.75
CA ASP A 238 2.16 -0.91 15.79
C ASP A 238 1.49 -2.00 16.66
N MET A 239 0.15 -2.05 16.67
CA MET A 239 -0.66 -3.17 17.20
C MET A 239 -0.87 -4.33 16.22
N SER A 240 -0.31 -4.26 15.00
CA SER A 240 -0.44 -5.28 13.95
C SER A 240 -1.89 -5.55 13.53
N ILE A 241 -2.76 -4.54 13.65
CA ILE A 241 -4.15 -4.58 13.17
C ILE A 241 -4.21 -4.26 11.67
N ILE A 242 -3.38 -3.32 11.23
CA ILE A 242 -3.25 -2.89 9.84
C ILE A 242 -1.79 -2.97 9.38
N SER A 243 -1.59 -2.82 8.08
CA SER A 243 -0.27 -2.70 7.45
C SER A 243 0.02 -1.25 7.11
N LYS A 244 1.31 -0.88 7.14
CA LYS A 244 1.81 0.37 6.55
C LYS A 244 2.97 0.10 5.61
N ALA A 245 3.15 0.96 4.62
CA ALA A 245 4.32 1.01 3.76
C ALA A 245 4.70 2.47 3.50
N LYS A 246 6.00 2.72 3.26
CA LYS A 246 6.50 4.07 2.92
C LYS A 246 7.22 4.03 1.57
N ARG A 247 6.86 4.95 0.66
CA ARG A 247 7.50 5.11 -0.65
C ARG A 247 7.70 6.59 -0.95
N LYS A 248 8.96 6.99 -1.16
CA LYS A 248 9.36 8.35 -1.58
C LYS A 248 8.71 9.49 -0.75
N GLY A 249 8.54 9.27 0.55
CA GLY A 249 7.96 10.26 1.46
C GLY A 249 6.50 10.01 1.80
N ILE A 250 5.74 9.34 0.92
CA ILE A 250 4.34 9.00 1.13
C ILE A 250 4.24 7.75 2.01
N VAL A 251 3.45 7.81 3.07
CA VAL A 251 3.06 6.66 3.89
C VAL A 251 1.65 6.24 3.48
N ILE A 252 1.47 4.94 3.27
CA ILE A 252 0.17 4.35 2.98
C ILE A 252 -0.19 3.30 4.01
N TYR A 253 -1.48 3.16 4.25
CA TYR A 253 -2.07 2.23 5.20
C TYR A 253 -3.06 1.30 4.47
N SER A 254 -3.11 0.04 4.87
CA SER A 254 -4.07 -0.94 4.34
C SER A 254 -4.44 -1.97 5.40
N PRO A 255 -5.54 -2.72 5.25
CA PRO A 255 -5.76 -3.93 6.02
C PRO A 255 -4.62 -4.94 5.86
N VAL A 256 -4.50 -5.87 6.81
CA VAL A 256 -3.59 -7.01 6.66
C VAL A 256 -4.28 -8.07 5.82
N PHE A 257 -3.80 -8.26 4.60
CA PHE A 257 -4.33 -9.27 3.68
C PHE A 257 -3.70 -10.65 3.91
N VAL A 258 -4.47 -11.70 3.69
CA VAL A 258 -4.01 -13.09 3.85
C VAL A 258 -2.84 -13.37 2.89
N GLY A 259 -1.70 -13.81 3.44
CA GLY A 259 -0.53 -14.21 2.67
C GLY A 259 0.22 -13.07 1.95
N LEU A 260 -0.12 -11.82 2.23
CA LEU A 260 0.27 -10.69 1.41
C LEU A 260 0.86 -9.57 2.28
N LYS A 261 2.00 -9.02 1.84
CA LYS A 261 2.66 -7.88 2.49
C LYS A 261 2.68 -6.69 1.55
N LEU A 262 2.15 -5.55 1.99
CA LEU A 262 2.00 -4.33 1.20
C LEU A 262 3.32 -3.89 0.55
N ASP A 263 4.39 -3.79 1.33
CA ASP A 263 5.72 -3.44 0.82
C ASP A 263 6.25 -4.41 -0.26
N LYS A 264 5.96 -5.71 -0.13
CA LYS A 264 6.39 -6.71 -1.11
C LYS A 264 5.61 -6.58 -2.42
N ILE A 265 4.33 -6.22 -2.37
CA ILE A 265 3.57 -5.93 -3.59
C ILE A 265 4.18 -4.73 -4.29
N LEU A 266 4.35 -3.62 -3.57
CA LEU A 266 4.89 -2.39 -4.15
C LEU A 266 6.24 -2.63 -4.83
N SER A 267 7.18 -3.29 -4.14
CA SER A 267 8.48 -3.60 -4.74
C SER A 267 8.39 -4.50 -5.98
N LYS A 268 7.46 -5.47 -6.00
CA LYS A 268 7.25 -6.32 -7.19
C LYS A 268 6.62 -5.55 -8.34
N VAL A 269 5.63 -4.69 -8.07
CA VAL A 269 5.01 -3.83 -9.07
C VAL A 269 6.05 -2.90 -9.67
N GLU A 270 6.82 -2.21 -8.85
CA GLU A 270 7.89 -1.31 -9.30
C GLU A 270 8.91 -2.06 -10.17
N ALA A 271 9.30 -3.28 -9.80
CA ALA A 271 10.17 -4.13 -10.62
C ALA A 271 9.52 -4.48 -11.97
N TYR A 272 8.26 -4.95 -11.98
CA TYR A 272 7.57 -5.29 -13.22
C TYR A 272 7.36 -4.10 -14.16
N LEU A 273 7.12 -2.91 -13.62
CA LEU A 273 6.99 -1.69 -14.40
C LEU A 273 8.35 -1.19 -14.89
N SER A 274 9.42 -1.39 -14.12
CA SER A 274 10.80 -1.05 -14.51
C SER A 274 11.31 -1.97 -15.62
N ASP A 275 10.98 -3.26 -15.58
CA ASP A 275 11.42 -4.26 -16.57
C ASP A 275 10.61 -4.20 -17.87
N SER A 276 9.52 -3.42 -17.90
CA SER A 276 8.62 -3.32 -19.04
C SER A 276 8.93 -2.09 -19.90
N GLU A 277 9.13 -2.29 -21.20
CA GLU A 277 9.31 -1.20 -22.16
C GLU A 277 8.00 -0.41 -22.42
N THR A 278 6.85 -1.04 -22.17
CA THR A 278 5.51 -0.46 -22.36
C THR A 278 4.76 -0.35 -21.04
N ALA A 279 3.77 0.55 -20.99
CA ALA A 279 2.82 0.58 -19.89
C ALA A 279 2.00 -0.72 -19.84
N LEU A 280 1.65 -1.17 -18.64
CA LEU A 280 0.97 -2.44 -18.39
C LEU A 280 -0.47 -2.23 -17.94
N ALA A 281 -1.38 -3.09 -18.38
CA ALA A 281 -2.75 -3.09 -17.89
C ALA A 281 -2.82 -3.67 -16.47
N ILE A 282 -3.77 -3.21 -15.66
CA ILE A 282 -3.92 -3.69 -14.28
C ILE A 282 -4.13 -5.21 -14.18
N LYS A 283 -4.84 -5.78 -15.16
CA LYS A 283 -5.07 -7.24 -15.27
C LYS A 283 -3.78 -8.00 -15.49
N GLU A 284 -2.83 -7.43 -16.23
CA GLU A 284 -1.52 -8.03 -16.47
C GLU A 284 -0.65 -7.97 -15.22
N ILE A 285 -0.68 -6.84 -14.50
CA ILE A 285 0.01 -6.67 -13.22
C ILE A 285 -0.53 -7.66 -12.18
N LYS A 286 -1.86 -7.78 -12.07
CA LYS A 286 -2.52 -8.79 -11.22
C LYS A 286 -2.02 -10.21 -11.52
N ARG A 287 -2.00 -10.58 -12.81
CA ARG A 287 -1.51 -11.89 -13.26
C ARG A 287 -0.03 -12.11 -12.91
N LYS A 288 0.83 -11.11 -13.15
CA LYS A 288 2.27 -11.19 -12.81
C LYS A 288 2.49 -11.33 -11.29
N LEU A 289 1.65 -10.71 -10.47
CA LEU A 289 1.69 -10.84 -9.01
C LEU A 289 1.12 -12.17 -8.50
N ASN A 290 0.47 -12.97 -9.35
CA ASN A 290 -0.27 -14.19 -8.99
C ASN A 290 -1.31 -13.93 -7.88
N LEU A 291 -2.08 -12.86 -8.03
CA LEU A 291 -3.16 -12.52 -7.10
C LEU A 291 -4.50 -13.05 -7.62
N GLU A 292 -5.36 -13.45 -6.69
CA GLU A 292 -6.75 -13.82 -6.96
C GLU A 292 -7.58 -12.60 -7.39
N ASN A 293 -8.88 -12.78 -7.63
CA ASN A 293 -9.76 -11.65 -7.94
C ASN A 293 -10.06 -10.79 -6.70
N ASN A 294 -10.04 -11.40 -5.52
CA ASN A 294 -10.35 -10.77 -4.25
C ASN A 294 -9.21 -10.99 -3.26
N LEU A 295 -8.92 -10.00 -2.44
CA LEU A 295 -8.03 -10.13 -1.28
C LEU A 295 -8.87 -10.41 -0.04
N GLY A 296 -8.64 -11.58 0.57
CA GLY A 296 -9.16 -11.88 1.90
C GLY A 296 -8.44 -11.07 2.97
N ILE A 297 -9.19 -10.61 3.97
CA ILE A 297 -8.68 -9.81 5.09
C ILE A 297 -8.42 -10.74 6.27
N THR A 298 -7.24 -10.61 6.88
CA THR A 298 -6.85 -11.48 8.00
C THR A 298 -7.77 -11.25 9.19
N TYR A 299 -8.27 -12.34 9.80
CA TYR A 299 -9.19 -12.34 10.94
C TYR A 299 -10.63 -11.89 10.63
N GLU A 300 -10.98 -11.65 9.36
CA GLU A 300 -12.32 -11.26 8.90
C GLU A 300 -12.66 -11.99 7.60
N ASP A 301 -12.96 -13.30 7.70
CA ASP A 301 -13.08 -14.20 6.54
C ASP A 301 -14.24 -13.84 5.59
N THR A 302 -15.21 -13.03 6.04
CA THR A 302 -16.35 -12.59 5.23
C THR A 302 -16.06 -11.33 4.40
N LEU A 303 -15.00 -10.59 4.71
CA LEU A 303 -14.69 -9.32 4.05
C LEU A 303 -13.57 -9.51 3.03
N THR A 304 -13.81 -8.98 1.83
CA THR A 304 -12.86 -9.04 0.74
C THR A 304 -12.80 -7.73 -0.03
N ILE A 305 -11.68 -7.48 -0.68
CA ILE A 305 -11.48 -6.32 -1.55
C ILE A 305 -11.12 -6.80 -2.96
N GLN A 306 -11.79 -6.25 -3.97
CA GLN A 306 -11.47 -6.52 -5.37
C GLN A 306 -10.05 -6.05 -5.69
N VAL A 307 -9.20 -6.96 -6.17
CA VAL A 307 -7.76 -6.70 -6.39
C VAL A 307 -7.53 -5.57 -7.38
N GLU A 308 -8.31 -5.49 -8.45
CA GLU A 308 -8.15 -4.44 -9.47
C GLU A 308 -8.51 -3.06 -8.91
N THR A 309 -9.55 -2.97 -8.06
CA THR A 309 -9.92 -1.73 -7.37
C THR A 309 -8.82 -1.31 -6.39
N PHE A 310 -8.35 -2.24 -5.55
CA PHE A 310 -7.26 -1.99 -4.61
C PHE A 310 -5.97 -1.55 -5.30
N LEU A 311 -5.55 -2.24 -6.36
CA LEU A 311 -4.34 -1.88 -7.09
C LEU A 311 -4.48 -0.52 -7.78
N SER A 312 -5.64 -0.19 -8.35
CA SER A 312 -5.87 1.12 -8.97
C SER A 312 -5.75 2.24 -7.95
N LYS A 313 -6.40 2.09 -6.79
CA LYS A 313 -6.29 3.04 -5.68
C LYS A 313 -4.87 3.12 -5.14
N LEU A 314 -4.20 1.98 -4.97
CA LEU A 314 -2.80 1.94 -4.53
C LEU A 314 -1.92 2.75 -5.49
N PHE A 315 -2.07 2.56 -6.80
CA PHE A 315 -1.24 3.24 -7.80
C PHE A 315 -1.52 4.74 -7.88
N SER A 316 -2.76 5.18 -7.68
CA SER A 316 -3.09 6.61 -7.67
C SER A 316 -2.46 7.36 -6.49
N LEU A 317 -2.16 6.66 -5.39
CA LEU A 317 -1.44 7.20 -4.23
C LEU A 317 0.09 7.12 -4.38
N MET A 318 0.61 6.39 -5.37
CA MET A 318 2.06 6.18 -5.51
C MET A 318 2.73 7.28 -6.34
N PRO A 319 3.75 7.97 -5.80
CA PRO A 319 4.43 9.04 -6.52
C PRO A 319 5.36 8.50 -7.62
N THR A 320 5.67 7.21 -7.60
CA THR A 320 6.54 6.52 -8.56
C THR A 320 5.79 5.94 -9.74
N ILE A 321 4.46 5.79 -9.65
CA ILE A 321 3.63 5.13 -10.66
C ILE A 321 2.74 6.18 -11.32
N GLY A 322 2.63 6.13 -12.64
CA GLY A 322 1.81 7.01 -13.45
C GLY A 322 0.78 6.26 -14.26
N GLU A 323 -0.37 6.88 -14.44
CA GLU A 323 -1.45 6.42 -15.28
C GLU A 323 -1.28 6.98 -16.72
N VAL A 324 -1.46 6.12 -17.72
CA VAL A 324 -1.43 6.49 -19.14
C VAL A 324 -2.67 5.92 -19.83
N LYS A 325 -3.32 6.74 -20.66
CA LYS A 325 -4.47 6.31 -21.47
C LYS A 325 -4.03 6.03 -22.91
N VAL A 326 -4.21 4.79 -23.36
CA VAL A 326 -3.90 4.34 -24.73
C VAL A 326 -5.11 3.58 -25.25
N ASP A 327 -5.64 3.96 -26.42
CA ASP A 327 -6.79 3.30 -27.06
C ASP A 327 -7.99 3.07 -26.11
N ASN A 328 -8.31 4.09 -25.30
CA ASN A 328 -9.39 4.06 -24.30
C ASN A 328 -9.17 3.04 -23.16
N GLN A 329 -7.95 2.53 -23.00
CA GLN A 329 -7.54 1.67 -21.88
C GLN A 329 -6.62 2.43 -20.92
N VAL A 330 -6.79 2.15 -19.63
CA VAL A 330 -5.93 2.67 -18.56
C VAL A 330 -4.77 1.70 -18.33
N LEU A 331 -3.55 2.20 -18.50
CA LEU A 331 -2.30 1.48 -18.32
C LEU A 331 -1.43 2.19 -17.27
N TYR A 332 -0.50 1.46 -16.67
CA TYR A 332 0.40 1.96 -15.63
C TYR A 332 1.86 1.77 -16.03
N THR A 333 2.70 2.75 -15.72
CA THR A 333 4.16 2.68 -15.85
C THR A 333 4.81 3.52 -14.77
N LEU A 334 6.14 3.50 -14.67
CA LEU A 334 6.83 4.39 -13.72
C LEU A 334 6.80 5.84 -14.23
N ASN A 335 6.65 6.81 -13.34
CA ASN A 335 6.79 8.24 -13.65
C ASN A 335 8.20 8.59 -14.17
N SER A 336 9.18 7.71 -13.96
CA SER A 336 10.51 7.79 -14.56
C SER A 336 10.56 7.40 -16.04
N ASN A 337 9.48 6.84 -16.60
CA ASN A 337 9.44 6.40 -17.99
C ASN A 337 9.26 7.60 -18.94
N ARG A 338 10.39 8.07 -19.48
CA ARG A 338 10.51 9.23 -20.38
C ARG A 338 9.69 9.12 -21.67
N LYS A 339 9.32 7.91 -22.08
CA LYS A 339 8.46 7.67 -23.26
C LYS A 339 7.05 8.22 -23.03
N TYR A 340 6.53 8.05 -21.82
CA TYR A 340 5.15 8.43 -21.48
C TYR A 340 5.09 9.74 -20.69
N PHE A 341 6.11 9.99 -19.86
CA PHE A 341 6.22 11.19 -19.02
C PHE A 341 7.51 11.94 -19.35
N PRO A 342 7.46 12.91 -20.30
CA PRO A 342 8.64 13.68 -20.68
C PRO A 342 9.25 14.44 -19.51
N GLN A 343 10.54 14.25 -19.25
CA GLN A 343 11.26 14.93 -18.15
C GLN A 343 12.21 16.02 -18.64
N TYR A 344 12.58 15.97 -19.91
CA TYR A 344 13.45 16.94 -20.55
C TYR A 344 12.80 17.49 -21.81
N TRP A 345 13.27 18.66 -22.26
CA TRP A 345 12.82 19.25 -23.53
C TRP A 345 12.97 18.30 -24.70
N SER A 346 14.03 17.49 -24.72
CA SER A 346 14.24 16.52 -25.78
C SER A 346 13.20 15.39 -25.78
N ASP A 347 12.66 15.00 -24.63
CA ASP A 347 11.57 14.02 -24.57
C ASP A 347 10.25 14.62 -25.06
N ALA A 348 9.98 15.87 -24.67
CA ALA A 348 8.77 16.57 -25.10
C ALA A 348 8.78 16.80 -26.61
N ILE A 349 9.93 17.21 -27.16
CA ILE A 349 10.13 17.36 -28.61
C ILE A 349 9.97 16.01 -29.32
N TYR A 350 10.57 14.95 -28.78
CA TYR A 350 10.42 13.60 -29.33
C TYR A 350 8.95 13.18 -29.39
N LYS A 351 8.22 13.37 -28.29
CA LYS A 351 6.80 13.07 -28.21
C LYS A 351 5.99 13.85 -29.25
N VAL A 352 6.21 15.16 -29.35
CA VAL A 352 5.48 16.02 -30.31
C VAL A 352 5.71 15.60 -31.76
N ILE A 353 6.96 15.30 -32.15
CA ILE A 353 7.27 14.86 -33.51
C ILE A 353 6.72 13.46 -33.76
N LYS A 354 6.83 12.56 -32.78
CA LYS A 354 6.31 11.19 -32.88
C LYS A 354 4.78 11.16 -33.01
N ASP A 355 4.08 11.95 -32.21
CA ASP A 355 2.62 12.04 -32.20
C ASP A 355 2.07 12.72 -33.47
N ALA A 356 2.86 13.61 -34.09
CA ALA A 356 2.51 14.20 -35.38
C ALA A 356 2.61 13.22 -36.56
N ASP A 357 3.41 12.16 -36.40
CA ASP A 357 3.74 11.16 -37.43
C ASP A 357 4.30 11.74 -38.73
N GLU A 358 4.87 12.95 -38.66
CA GLU A 358 5.53 13.62 -39.79
C GLU A 358 6.60 14.60 -39.31
N PRO A 359 7.59 14.97 -40.16
CA PRO A 359 8.59 15.96 -39.79
C PRO A 359 8.00 17.36 -39.62
N LEU A 360 8.40 18.07 -38.56
CA LEU A 360 7.87 19.38 -38.20
C LEU A 360 8.92 20.48 -38.33
N HIS A 361 8.48 21.71 -38.58
CA HIS A 361 9.35 22.88 -38.50
C HIS A 361 9.67 23.21 -37.02
N PHE A 362 10.89 23.64 -36.71
CA PHE A 362 11.32 23.88 -35.31
C PHE A 362 10.45 24.89 -34.54
N THR A 363 9.81 25.85 -35.24
CA THR A 363 8.86 26.78 -34.61
C THR A 363 7.56 26.09 -34.23
N GLU A 364 7.07 25.18 -35.06
CA GLU A 364 5.87 24.40 -34.77
C GLU A 364 6.13 23.39 -33.66
N VAL A 365 7.31 22.75 -33.64
CA VAL A 365 7.76 21.94 -32.50
C VAL A 365 7.73 22.76 -31.22
N ASN A 366 8.25 23.99 -31.26
CA ASN A 366 8.26 24.88 -30.10
C ASN A 366 6.84 25.21 -29.60
N GLU A 367 5.92 25.55 -30.50
CA GLU A 367 4.52 25.83 -30.20
C GLU A 367 3.84 24.61 -29.57
N ARG A 368 3.86 23.46 -30.25
CA ARG A 368 3.24 22.23 -29.78
C ARG A 368 3.82 21.73 -28.45
N VAL A 369 5.13 21.86 -28.22
CA VAL A 369 5.74 21.50 -26.93
C VAL A 369 5.26 22.42 -25.80
N ASN A 370 5.14 23.72 -26.07
CA ASN A 370 4.61 24.68 -25.09
C ASN A 370 3.13 24.43 -24.78
N ASP A 371 2.34 23.98 -25.76
CA ASP A 371 0.93 23.65 -25.58
C ASP A 371 0.70 22.44 -24.63
N LEU A 372 1.70 21.55 -24.51
CA LEU A 372 1.64 20.45 -23.55
C LEU A 372 1.75 20.91 -22.08
N ASN A 373 2.16 22.15 -21.82
CA ASN A 373 2.28 22.74 -20.48
C ASN A 373 3.05 21.86 -19.45
N LEU A 374 4.07 21.12 -19.92
CA LEU A 374 4.80 20.14 -19.11
C LEU A 374 5.78 20.75 -18.11
N PHE A 375 6.27 21.96 -18.38
CA PHE A 375 7.33 22.59 -17.59
C PHE A 375 6.94 24.01 -17.18
N LYS A 376 7.50 24.47 -16.05
CA LYS A 376 7.23 25.80 -15.48
C LYS A 376 7.57 26.95 -16.44
N ASN A 377 8.67 26.80 -17.19
CA ASN A 377 9.12 27.80 -18.14
C ASN A 377 8.76 27.36 -19.55
N LYS A 378 8.35 28.31 -20.40
CA LYS A 378 8.15 28.03 -21.82
C LYS A 378 9.50 27.70 -22.49
N LEU A 379 9.48 26.74 -23.39
CA LEU A 379 10.58 26.48 -24.30
C LEU A 379 10.70 27.67 -25.25
N ASP A 380 11.89 28.26 -25.36
CA ASP A 380 12.16 29.26 -26.38
C ASP A 380 12.61 28.60 -27.70
N VAL A 381 12.39 29.32 -28.80
CA VAL A 381 12.65 28.82 -30.16
C VAL A 381 14.14 28.47 -30.38
N ARG A 382 15.07 29.23 -29.80
CA ARG A 382 16.51 28.97 -29.96
C ARG A 382 16.92 27.71 -29.21
N ARG A 383 16.39 27.52 -28.01
CA ARG A 383 16.61 26.30 -27.22
C ARG A 383 15.99 25.09 -27.91
N ALA A 384 14.78 25.19 -28.46
CA ALA A 384 14.16 24.11 -29.22
C ALA A 384 15.07 23.66 -30.38
N LEU A 385 15.62 24.63 -31.12
CA LEU A 385 16.56 24.35 -32.20
C LEU A 385 17.87 23.71 -31.70
N SER A 386 18.45 24.19 -30.60
CA SER A 386 19.65 23.59 -30.00
C SER A 386 19.40 22.12 -29.65
N VAL A 387 18.29 21.82 -28.98
CA VAL A 387 17.94 20.44 -28.60
C VAL A 387 17.77 19.54 -29.83
N LEU A 388 17.12 20.03 -30.89
CA LEU A 388 16.96 19.31 -32.16
C LEU A 388 18.29 19.03 -32.87
N ILE A 389 19.29 19.89 -32.70
CA ILE A 389 20.62 19.71 -33.30
C ILE A 389 21.45 18.72 -32.47
N ASP A 390 21.43 18.88 -31.14
CA ASP A 390 22.34 18.17 -30.24
C ASP A 390 21.91 16.71 -30.02
N ASP A 391 20.61 16.44 -29.83
CA ASP A 391 20.11 15.09 -29.54
C ASP A 391 20.18 14.17 -30.78
N GLU A 392 20.56 12.90 -30.59
CA GLU A 392 20.75 11.92 -31.67
C GLU A 392 19.45 11.36 -32.23
N ARG A 393 18.33 11.54 -31.51
CA ARG A 393 17.00 11.10 -31.97
C ARG A 393 16.44 11.96 -33.10
N PHE A 394 17.01 13.13 -33.35
CA PHE A 394 16.52 14.08 -34.34
C PHE A 394 17.50 14.25 -35.49
N ALA A 395 16.94 14.49 -36.68
CA ALA A 395 17.70 14.83 -37.85
C ALA A 395 16.98 15.86 -38.72
N HIS A 396 17.76 16.78 -39.28
CA HIS A 396 17.29 17.77 -40.24
C HIS A 396 16.86 17.09 -41.54
N THR A 397 15.68 17.39 -42.07
CA THR A 397 15.14 16.64 -43.22
C THR A 397 15.70 17.05 -44.57
N GLY A 398 16.53 18.10 -44.62
CA GLY A 398 16.98 18.76 -45.85
C GLY A 398 16.04 19.88 -46.33
N VAL A 399 14.89 20.06 -45.68
CA VAL A 399 14.02 21.24 -45.82
C VAL A 399 14.33 22.22 -44.71
N ARG A 400 14.51 23.50 -45.03
CA ARG A 400 14.97 24.53 -44.08
C ARG A 400 14.11 24.51 -42.80
N GLY A 401 14.78 24.33 -41.65
CA GLY A 401 14.15 24.34 -40.33
C GLY A 401 13.27 23.13 -39.99
N THR A 402 13.16 22.14 -40.88
CA THR A 402 12.33 20.95 -40.64
C THR A 402 13.16 19.80 -40.09
N TYR A 403 12.66 19.17 -39.03
CA TYR A 403 13.28 18.05 -38.34
C TYR A 403 12.32 16.87 -38.23
N GLY A 404 12.86 15.66 -38.32
CA GLY A 404 12.13 14.42 -38.05
C GLY A 404 12.97 13.48 -37.19
N LEU A 405 12.45 12.27 -36.97
CA LEU A 405 13.11 11.28 -36.12
C LEU A 405 14.12 10.45 -36.92
N THR A 406 15.25 10.12 -36.30
CA THR A 406 16.26 9.24 -36.91
C THR A 406 15.75 7.80 -37.08
N GLU A 407 14.84 7.35 -36.20
CA GLU A 407 14.16 6.05 -36.33
C GLU A 407 13.29 5.94 -37.60
N TRP A 408 12.92 7.05 -38.24
CA TRP A 408 12.24 7.03 -39.55
C TRP A 408 13.21 6.83 -40.73
N GLY A 409 14.49 6.57 -40.45
CA GLY A 409 15.54 6.43 -41.46
C GLY A 409 16.17 7.76 -41.90
N ILE A 410 15.81 8.87 -41.25
CA ILE A 410 16.41 10.18 -41.53
C ILE A 410 17.81 10.21 -40.92
N ARG A 411 18.81 10.47 -41.76
CA ARG A 411 20.21 10.52 -41.33
C ARG A 411 20.59 11.89 -40.77
N LYS A 412 21.49 11.95 -39.77
CA LYS A 412 21.90 13.21 -39.11
C LYS A 412 22.87 14.02 -39.98
N GLU A 413 23.61 13.34 -40.85
CA GLU A 413 24.53 13.95 -41.81
C GLU A 413 23.86 15.05 -42.63
N MET A 414 24.60 16.12 -42.92
CA MET A 414 24.06 17.24 -43.69
C MET A 414 23.94 16.84 -45.17
N LEU A 415 23.16 17.62 -45.91
CA LEU A 415 22.97 17.39 -47.34
C LEU A 415 24.30 17.28 -48.13
N PRO A 416 25.32 18.13 -47.91
CA PRO A 416 26.63 17.97 -48.56
C PRO A 416 27.31 16.63 -48.25
N ASP A 417 27.27 16.20 -46.99
CA ASP A 417 27.95 14.98 -46.55
C ASP A 417 27.35 13.74 -47.24
N LEU A 418 26.02 13.69 -47.38
CA LEU A 418 25.32 12.61 -48.09
C LEU A 418 25.61 12.61 -49.59
N ILE A 419 25.75 13.78 -50.20
CA ILE A 419 26.14 13.92 -51.62
C ILE A 419 27.59 13.43 -51.80
N GLU A 420 28.49 13.81 -50.91
CA GLU A 420 29.87 13.37 -50.94
C GLU A 420 30.00 11.87 -50.75
N GLU A 421 29.27 11.30 -49.79
CA GLU A 421 29.20 9.86 -49.56
C GLU A 421 28.67 9.12 -50.80
N CYS A 422 27.63 9.64 -51.45
CA CYS A 422 27.09 9.11 -52.71
C CYS A 422 28.17 9.02 -53.79
N MET A 423 28.91 10.11 -54.01
CA MET A 423 29.98 10.18 -55.00
C MET A 423 31.13 9.23 -54.66
N LYS A 424 31.57 9.20 -53.39
CA LYS A 424 32.62 8.29 -52.92
C LYS A 424 32.24 6.82 -53.12
N LYS A 425 30.99 6.45 -52.82
CA LYS A 425 30.48 5.09 -53.02
C LYS A 425 30.37 4.71 -54.49
N ALA A 426 29.98 5.64 -55.35
CA ALA A 426 29.91 5.38 -56.79
C ALA A 426 31.30 5.24 -57.41
N GLY A 427 32.27 6.06 -57.00
CA GLY A 427 33.63 6.05 -57.55
C GLY A 427 33.77 6.76 -58.90
N PHE A 428 32.70 7.37 -59.43
CA PHE A 428 32.70 8.13 -60.70
C PHE A 428 31.67 9.28 -60.70
N PRO A 429 31.81 10.30 -61.57
CA PRO A 429 30.88 11.42 -61.66
C PRO A 429 29.43 11.00 -61.93
N LEU A 430 28.48 11.65 -61.25
CA LEU A 430 27.05 11.29 -61.28
C LEU A 430 26.17 12.42 -61.82
N HIS A 431 25.05 12.06 -62.44
CA HIS A 431 24.00 13.02 -62.78
C HIS A 431 23.19 13.42 -61.54
N LEU A 432 22.58 14.61 -61.60
CA LEU A 432 21.71 15.14 -60.54
C LEU A 432 20.63 14.14 -60.09
N ASP A 433 20.03 13.40 -61.03
CA ASP A 433 18.99 12.41 -60.73
C ASP A 433 19.50 11.23 -59.90
N GLN A 434 20.72 10.75 -60.18
CA GLN A 434 21.34 9.65 -59.44
C GLN A 434 21.69 10.08 -58.01
N ILE A 435 22.24 11.31 -57.87
CA ILE A 435 22.55 11.91 -56.57
C ILE A 435 21.26 12.13 -55.78
N PHE A 436 20.23 12.69 -56.41
CA PHE A 436 18.93 12.90 -55.78
C PHE A 436 18.31 11.59 -55.29
N TYR A 437 18.30 10.55 -56.13
CA TYR A 437 17.80 9.22 -55.78
C TYR A 437 18.51 8.62 -54.56
N TYR A 438 19.82 8.85 -54.41
CA TYR A 438 20.55 8.41 -53.23
C TYR A 438 20.15 9.19 -51.98
N VAL A 439 20.17 10.52 -52.06
CA VAL A 439 19.87 11.42 -50.94
C VAL A 439 18.42 11.26 -50.46
N SER A 440 17.47 11.08 -51.38
CA SER A 440 16.04 10.95 -51.05
C SER A 440 15.71 9.72 -50.23
N LYS A 441 16.61 8.73 -50.16
CA LYS A 441 16.47 7.57 -49.25
C LYS A 441 16.61 7.95 -47.78
N TYR A 442 17.26 9.07 -47.49
CA TYR A 442 17.65 9.48 -46.13
C TYR A 442 17.16 10.87 -45.73
N LYS A 443 16.57 11.63 -46.66
CA LYS A 443 16.15 13.02 -46.48
C LYS A 443 14.87 13.30 -47.26
N TYR A 444 13.92 14.01 -46.66
CA TYR A 444 12.68 14.48 -47.29
C TYR A 444 12.92 15.76 -48.12
N THR A 445 14.04 15.81 -48.85
CA THR A 445 14.45 17.00 -49.60
C THR A 445 13.91 16.97 -51.04
N LYS A 446 13.86 18.14 -51.69
CA LYS A 446 13.46 18.26 -53.10
C LYS A 446 14.70 18.27 -54.01
N LYS A 447 14.55 17.80 -55.26
CA LYS A 447 15.64 17.79 -56.28
C LYS A 447 16.29 19.17 -56.45
N GLY A 448 15.50 20.24 -56.39
CA GLY A 448 15.99 21.63 -56.45
C GLY A 448 16.97 21.99 -55.32
N ASN A 449 16.80 21.45 -54.11
CA ASN A 449 17.71 21.69 -52.99
C ASN A 449 19.05 20.98 -53.20
N VAL A 450 19.03 19.75 -53.75
CA VAL A 450 20.24 19.02 -54.13
C VAL A 450 21.02 19.79 -55.20
N TYR A 451 20.31 20.28 -56.23
CA TYR A 451 20.89 21.12 -57.27
C TYR A 451 21.50 22.41 -56.70
N ALA A 452 20.79 23.11 -55.81
CA ALA A 452 21.29 24.31 -55.18
C ALA A 452 22.56 24.03 -54.34
N CYS A 453 22.58 22.91 -53.60
CA CYS A 453 23.73 22.48 -52.81
C CYS A 453 24.97 22.19 -53.69
N LEU A 454 24.79 21.44 -54.77
CA LEU A 454 25.86 21.11 -55.73
C LEU A 454 26.51 22.34 -56.38
N ASN A 455 25.74 23.43 -56.58
CA ASN A 455 26.25 24.64 -57.22
C ASN A 455 26.77 25.69 -56.23
N SER A 456 26.25 25.73 -55.00
CA SER A 456 26.66 26.71 -53.98
C SER A 456 27.82 26.23 -53.11
N ASN A 457 27.99 24.92 -52.95
CA ASN A 457 29.02 24.36 -52.10
C ASN A 457 30.33 24.14 -52.88
N LYS A 458 31.40 24.78 -52.41
CA LYS A 458 32.76 24.73 -52.98
C LYS A 458 33.36 23.32 -53.12
N HIS A 459 32.85 22.34 -52.37
CA HIS A 459 33.31 20.95 -52.37
C HIS A 459 32.89 20.18 -53.63
N PHE A 460 31.90 20.67 -54.38
CA PHE A 460 31.43 20.01 -55.60
C PHE A 460 31.81 20.80 -56.85
N SER A 461 31.92 20.09 -57.97
CA SER A 461 32.21 20.66 -59.28
C SER A 461 31.28 20.09 -60.34
N LYS A 462 30.80 20.96 -61.24
CA LYS A 462 30.01 20.57 -62.40
C LYS A 462 30.97 20.29 -63.56
N LEU A 463 30.86 19.09 -64.13
CA LEU A 463 31.62 18.65 -65.30
C LEU A 463 30.79 18.83 -66.57
N ASN A 464 31.40 18.52 -67.71
CA ASN A 464 30.70 18.48 -69.00
C ASN A 464 29.52 17.49 -68.95
N ASN A 465 28.50 17.74 -69.78
CA ASN A 465 27.30 16.90 -69.92
C ASN A 465 26.41 16.80 -68.66
N GLY A 466 26.51 17.73 -67.71
CA GLY A 466 25.62 17.77 -66.55
C GLY A 466 25.94 16.73 -65.46
N LEU A 467 27.18 16.24 -65.45
CA LEU A 467 27.74 15.40 -64.39
C LEU A 467 28.30 16.26 -63.26
N TYR A 468 28.32 15.72 -62.04
CA TYR A 468 28.89 16.34 -60.86
C TYR A 468 29.90 15.42 -60.20
N TRP A 469 30.96 16.00 -59.65
CA TRP A 469 32.01 15.27 -58.92
C TRP A 469 32.60 16.08 -57.77
N LEU A 470 33.30 15.39 -56.86
CA LEU A 470 34.09 16.01 -55.81
C LEU A 470 35.22 16.85 -56.41
N ARG A 471 35.36 18.07 -55.92
CA ARG A 471 36.49 18.92 -56.28
C ARG A 471 37.73 18.35 -55.59
N SER A 472 38.74 17.93 -56.36
CA SER A 472 40.02 17.49 -55.79
C SER A 472 40.56 18.58 -54.87
N GLY A 473 40.71 18.27 -53.58
CA GLY A 473 41.34 19.18 -52.63
C GLY A 473 42.77 19.49 -53.07
N LYS A 474 43.19 20.74 -52.90
CA LYS A 474 44.61 21.05 -52.75
C LYS A 474 45.08 20.59 -51.39
#